data_AF-A0A8S9W6U3-F1
#
_entry.id   AF-A0A8S9W6U3-F1
#
_cell.length_a   1.000
_cell.length_b   1.000
_cell.length_c   1.000
_cell.angle_alpha   90.00
_cell.angle_beta   90.00
_cell.angle_gamma   90.00
#
_symmetry.space_group_name_H-M   'P 1'
#
loop_
_entity.id
_entity.type
_entity.pdbx_description
1 polymer ?
#
loop_
_entity_poly.entity_id
_entity_poly.type
_entity_poly.pdbx_seq_one_letter_code
_entity_poly.pdbx_strand_id
1 'polypeptide(L)'
;MSATIDLLKIEKKAYRDSQQDGLMEVMMGLILMTFGGFFYSPVFSFYILLIVFAGRIVESIRRRYTHPRIGFVKFHEENPKDALTGVFLFEVAVIVIMFTLISIFGEVTDYSQWVDWSPLFFGMILVGPFAHAQSRSGNVRYTGYAILSVVLGLFFSLAEFASGRTGLILYLVLMGGVSFH
;
A
#
# COMPACT_ATOMS: atom_id res chain seq x y z
N MET A 1 -8.13 33.85 27.50
CA MET A 1 -7.10 33.14 26.71
C MET A 1 -7.80 32.29 25.67
N SER A 2 -7.88 32.74 24.42
CA SER A 2 -8.40 31.89 23.34
C SER A 2 -7.36 30.80 23.09
N ALA A 3 -7.63 29.58 23.53
CA ALA A 3 -6.81 28.43 23.16
C ALA A 3 -6.76 28.39 21.63
N THR A 4 -5.59 28.58 21.05
CA THR A 4 -5.37 28.39 19.61
C THR A 4 -5.63 26.92 19.32
N ILE A 5 -6.85 26.65 18.85
CA ILE A 5 -7.28 25.31 18.50
C ILE A 5 -6.41 24.83 17.34
N ASP A 6 -5.58 23.82 17.59
CA ASP A 6 -4.75 23.18 16.59
C ASP A 6 -5.61 22.26 15.71
N LEU A 7 -6.17 22.85 14.66
CA LEU A 7 -7.10 22.18 13.73
C LEU A 7 -6.51 20.90 13.14
N LEU A 8 -5.20 20.89 12.85
CA LEU A 8 -4.51 19.77 12.23
C LEU A 8 -4.42 18.57 13.19
N LYS A 9 -4.21 18.82 14.49
CA LYS A 9 -4.28 17.75 15.51
C LYS A 9 -5.67 17.19 15.67
N ILE A 10 -6.71 18.02 15.62
CA ILE A 10 -8.10 17.56 15.69
C ILE A 10 -8.46 16.73 14.46
N GLU A 11 -8.05 17.16 13.28
CA GLU A 11 -8.24 16.43 12.02
C GLU A 11 -7.59 15.05 12.06
N LYS A 12 -6.30 14.97 12.43
CA LYS A 12 -5.59 13.70 12.59
C LYS A 12 -6.26 12.78 13.59
N LYS A 13 -6.73 13.33 14.72
CA LYS A 13 -7.44 12.55 15.74
C LYS A 13 -8.76 12.01 15.22
N ALA A 14 -9.58 12.85 14.57
CA ALA A 14 -10.84 12.43 13.98
C ALA A 14 -10.63 11.38 12.87
N TYR A 15 -9.62 11.56 12.02
CA TYR A 15 -9.26 10.59 10.99
C TYR A 15 -8.83 9.27 11.64
N ARG A 16 -7.95 9.30 12.63
CA ARG A 16 -7.50 8.10 13.34
C ARG A 16 -8.66 7.36 13.99
N ASP A 17 -9.55 8.07 14.68
CA ASP A 17 -10.70 7.46 15.34
C ASP A 17 -11.66 6.84 14.29
N SER A 18 -11.78 7.42 13.09
CA SER A 18 -12.52 6.81 11.98
C SER A 18 -11.86 5.56 11.35
N GLN A 19 -10.56 5.37 11.59
CA GLN A 19 -9.78 4.25 11.06
C GLN A 19 -9.59 3.12 12.10
N GLN A 20 -10.00 3.34 13.36
CA GLN A 20 -9.90 2.32 14.43
C GLN A 20 -10.72 1.06 14.17
N ASP A 21 -11.69 1.11 13.25
CA ASP A 21 -12.52 -0.04 12.87
C ASP A 21 -11.72 -1.12 12.10
N GLY A 22 -10.46 -0.88 11.73
CA GLY A 22 -9.59 -1.83 11.04
C GLY A 22 -10.03 -2.15 9.60
N LEU A 23 -11.09 -1.51 9.11
CA LEU A 23 -11.66 -1.80 7.79
C LEU A 23 -10.67 -1.55 6.66
N MET A 24 -9.86 -0.49 6.74
CA MET A 24 -8.85 -0.19 5.70
C MET A 24 -7.71 -1.18 5.71
N GLU A 25 -7.32 -1.67 6.88
CA GLU A 25 -6.27 -2.68 7.08
C GLU A 25 -6.72 -4.02 6.50
N VAL A 26 -7.95 -4.45 6.82
CA VAL A 26 -8.60 -5.62 6.22
C VAL A 26 -8.68 -5.52 4.69
N MET A 27 -9.06 -4.35 4.17
CA MET A 27 -9.18 -4.16 2.72
C MET A 27 -7.82 -4.14 2.02
N MET A 28 -6.82 -3.52 2.61
CA MET A 28 -5.44 -3.56 2.11
C MET A 28 -4.93 -5.01 2.09
N GLY A 29 -5.14 -5.76 3.17
CA GLY A 29 -4.75 -7.16 3.26
C GLY A 29 -5.39 -8.02 2.17
N LEU A 30 -6.68 -7.82 1.94
CA LEU A 30 -7.44 -8.53 0.90
C LEU A 30 -6.97 -8.17 -0.51
N ILE A 31 -6.71 -6.88 -0.78
CA ILE A 31 -6.18 -6.42 -2.08
C ILE A 31 -4.82 -7.08 -2.34
N LEU A 32 -3.91 -7.07 -1.37
CA LEU A 32 -2.57 -7.65 -1.51
C LEU A 32 -2.60 -9.16 -1.73
N MET A 33 -3.38 -9.89 -0.94
CA MET A 33 -3.56 -11.35 -1.14
C MET A 33 -4.11 -11.67 -2.52
N THR A 34 -5.06 -10.86 -2.97
CA THR A 34 -5.69 -11.05 -4.28
C THR A 34 -4.71 -10.75 -5.43
N PHE A 35 -3.83 -9.77 -5.24
CA PHE A 35 -2.73 -9.48 -6.15
C PHE A 35 -1.75 -10.65 -6.23
N GLY A 36 -1.45 -11.31 -5.11
CA GLY A 36 -0.69 -12.58 -5.10
C GLY A 36 -1.39 -13.68 -5.89
N GLY A 37 -2.72 -13.83 -5.72
CA GLY A 37 -3.53 -14.78 -6.48
C GLY A 37 -3.52 -14.53 -7.99
N PHE A 38 -3.48 -13.27 -8.43
CA PHE A 38 -3.36 -12.90 -9.85
C PHE A 38 -2.12 -13.51 -10.51
N PHE A 39 -0.98 -13.48 -9.84
CA PHE A 39 0.25 -14.10 -10.37
C PHE A 39 0.24 -15.62 -10.33
N TYR A 40 -0.63 -16.23 -9.51
CA TYR A 40 -0.79 -17.68 -9.45
C TYR A 40 -1.70 -18.21 -10.57
N SER A 41 -2.83 -17.54 -10.86
CA SER A 41 -3.77 -18.00 -11.88
C SER A 41 -4.50 -16.86 -12.61
N PRO A 42 -4.67 -16.96 -13.95
CA PRO A 42 -5.41 -15.97 -14.73
C PRO A 42 -6.87 -15.79 -14.30
N VAL A 43 -7.46 -16.79 -13.62
CA VAL A 43 -8.82 -16.70 -13.06
C VAL A 43 -8.92 -15.55 -12.05
N PHE A 44 -7.82 -15.19 -11.39
CA PHE A 44 -7.81 -14.07 -10.46
C PHE A 44 -7.83 -12.69 -11.14
N SER A 45 -7.76 -12.60 -12.48
CA SER A 45 -7.90 -11.33 -13.21
C SER A 45 -9.23 -10.63 -12.95
N PHE A 46 -10.31 -11.39 -12.66
CA PHE A 46 -11.60 -10.82 -12.30
C PHE A 46 -11.54 -9.98 -11.02
N TYR A 47 -10.58 -10.25 -10.13
CA TYR A 47 -10.43 -9.49 -8.90
C TYR A 47 -9.71 -8.14 -9.07
N ILE A 48 -9.19 -7.82 -10.26
CA ILE A 48 -8.80 -6.44 -10.59
C ILE A 48 -9.99 -5.49 -10.41
N LEU A 49 -11.21 -5.96 -10.69
CA LEU A 49 -12.43 -5.21 -10.41
C LEU A 49 -12.57 -4.90 -8.92
N LEU A 50 -12.15 -5.80 -8.03
CA LEU A 50 -12.18 -5.57 -6.58
C LEU A 50 -11.26 -4.39 -6.22
N ILE A 51 -10.09 -4.27 -6.85
CA ILE A 51 -9.16 -3.14 -6.64
C ILE A 51 -9.77 -1.83 -7.15
N VAL A 52 -10.29 -1.83 -8.38
CA VAL A 52 -10.90 -0.64 -9.00
C VAL A 52 -12.12 -0.16 -8.20
N PHE A 53 -12.92 -1.09 -7.69
CA PHE A 53 -14.12 -0.78 -6.91
C PHE A 53 -13.88 -0.72 -5.40
N ALA A 54 -12.68 -1.02 -4.88
CA ALA A 54 -12.39 -1.06 -3.45
C ALA A 54 -12.78 0.24 -2.75
N GLY A 55 -12.41 1.38 -3.33
CA GLY A 55 -12.78 2.69 -2.77
C GLY A 55 -14.31 2.88 -2.65
N ARG A 56 -15.06 2.49 -3.70
CA ARG A 56 -16.53 2.55 -3.67
C ARG A 56 -17.15 1.54 -2.70
N ILE A 57 -16.57 0.34 -2.60
CA ILE A 57 -17.02 -0.70 -1.68
C ILE A 57 -16.83 -0.23 -0.23
N VAL A 58 -15.64 0.27 0.10
CA VAL A 58 -15.32 0.81 1.43
C VAL A 58 -16.25 1.96 1.78
N GLU A 59 -16.45 2.90 0.85
CA GLU A 59 -17.36 4.02 1.07
C GLU A 59 -18.80 3.55 1.27
N SER A 60 -19.26 2.57 0.49
CA SER A 60 -20.59 1.97 0.64
C SER A 60 -20.77 1.27 1.98
N ILE A 61 -19.76 0.51 2.43
CA ILE A 61 -19.77 -0.16 3.74
C ILE A 61 -19.80 0.89 4.86
N ARG A 62 -18.94 1.91 4.79
CA ARG A 62 -18.92 3.01 5.76
C ARG A 62 -20.25 3.75 5.80
N ARG A 63 -20.87 4.02 4.64
CA ARG A 63 -22.20 4.67 4.57
C ARG A 63 -23.29 3.86 5.25
N ARG A 64 -23.21 2.54 5.16
CA ARG A 64 -24.22 1.65 5.73
C ARG A 64 -24.03 1.41 7.24
N TYR A 65 -22.80 1.29 7.71
CA TYR A 65 -22.52 0.85 9.09
C TYR A 65 -21.90 1.93 9.99
N THR A 66 -21.00 2.77 9.48
CA THR A 66 -20.20 3.71 10.28
C THR A 66 -20.76 5.14 10.28
N HIS A 67 -21.12 5.67 9.11
CA HIS A 67 -21.61 7.05 8.95
C HIS A 67 -22.89 7.41 9.70
N PRO A 68 -23.88 6.50 9.89
CA PRO A 68 -25.09 6.86 10.63
C PRO A 68 -24.82 7.23 12.10
N ARG A 69 -23.64 6.90 12.65
CA ARG A 69 -23.34 7.01 14.08
C ARG A 69 -22.38 8.16 14.45
N ILE A 70 -21.53 8.63 13.51
CA ILE A 70 -20.39 9.53 13.84
C ILE A 70 -20.43 10.85 13.03
N GLY A 71 -21.32 10.98 12.04
CA GLY A 71 -21.35 12.13 11.14
C GLY A 71 -20.26 12.09 10.06
N PHE A 72 -20.34 12.99 9.08
CA PHE A 72 -19.40 13.06 7.95
C PHE A 72 -18.61 14.37 8.02
N VAL A 73 -17.29 14.27 8.21
CA VAL A 73 -16.39 15.41 8.08
C VAL A 73 -15.70 15.29 6.72
N LYS A 74 -15.90 16.28 5.85
CA LYS A 74 -15.09 16.43 4.65
C LYS A 74 -13.75 17.01 5.05
N PHE A 75 -12.70 16.19 4.95
CA PHE A 75 -11.33 16.63 5.13
C PHE A 75 -10.90 17.53 3.98
N HIS A 76 -9.84 18.31 4.20
CA HIS A 76 -9.30 19.15 3.13
C HIS A 76 -8.82 18.25 1.98
N GLU A 77 -9.41 18.46 0.81
CA GLU A 77 -9.02 17.75 -0.41
C GLU A 77 -7.70 18.34 -0.89
N GLU A 78 -6.67 17.49 -1.03
CA GLU A 78 -5.42 17.90 -1.67
C GLU A 78 -5.71 18.21 -3.15
N ASN A 79 -5.00 19.18 -3.71
CA ASN A 79 -5.07 19.44 -5.14
C ASN A 79 -4.72 18.15 -5.89
N PRO A 80 -5.63 17.62 -6.74
CA PRO A 80 -5.43 16.33 -7.38
C PRO A 80 -4.20 16.31 -8.29
N LYS A 81 -3.81 17.46 -8.85
CA LYS A 81 -2.62 17.62 -9.69
C LYS A 81 -1.32 17.44 -8.89
N ASP A 82 -1.27 17.95 -7.67
CA ASP A 82 -0.07 17.87 -6.83
C ASP A 82 0.11 16.43 -6.30
N ALA A 83 -1.00 15.79 -5.91
CA ALA A 83 -1.00 14.39 -5.51
C ALA A 83 -0.58 13.45 -6.66
N LEU A 84 -1.13 13.63 -7.87
CA LEU A 84 -0.76 12.85 -9.04
C LEU A 84 0.71 13.03 -9.43
N THR A 85 1.21 14.26 -9.38
CA THR A 85 2.62 14.56 -9.68
C THR A 85 3.54 13.91 -8.65
N GLY A 86 3.17 13.93 -7.37
CA GLY A 86 3.91 13.27 -6.30
C GLY A 86 3.97 11.75 -6.48
N VAL A 87 2.84 11.10 -6.79
CA VAL A 87 2.79 9.67 -7.08
C VAL A 87 3.64 9.31 -8.29
N PHE A 88 3.52 10.08 -9.38
CA PHE A 88 4.29 9.83 -10.60
C PHE A 88 5.81 9.97 -10.37
N LEU A 89 6.24 11.05 -9.69
CA LEU A 89 7.65 11.25 -9.35
C LEU A 89 8.18 10.14 -8.44
N PHE A 90 7.38 9.68 -7.49
CA PHE A 90 7.73 8.58 -6.61
C PHE A 90 7.90 7.26 -7.39
N GLU A 91 6.95 6.93 -8.28
CA GLU A 91 7.05 5.75 -9.13
C GLU A 91 8.28 5.79 -10.05
N VAL A 92 8.55 6.95 -10.66
CA VAL A 92 9.77 7.14 -11.48
C VAL A 92 11.02 6.93 -10.64
N ALA A 93 11.08 7.46 -9.41
CA ALA A 93 12.22 7.26 -8.53
C ALA A 93 12.42 5.78 -8.17
N VAL A 94 11.34 5.04 -7.88
CA VAL A 94 11.40 3.60 -7.63
C VAL A 94 11.93 2.84 -8.85
N ILE A 95 11.45 3.17 -10.06
CA ILE A 95 11.93 2.54 -11.30
C ILE A 95 13.42 2.81 -11.52
N VAL A 96 13.88 4.05 -11.29
CA VAL A 96 15.30 4.40 -11.41
C VAL A 96 16.14 3.62 -10.40
N ILE A 97 15.71 3.53 -9.14
CA ILE A 97 16.40 2.75 -8.10
C ILE A 97 16.50 1.28 -8.51
N MET A 98 15.40 0.68 -8.99
CA MET A 98 15.39 -0.71 -9.46
C MET A 98 16.34 -0.93 -10.63
N PHE A 99 16.29 -0.05 -11.62
CA PHE A 99 17.15 -0.12 -12.79
C PHE A 99 18.64 -0.03 -12.38
N THR A 100 18.98 0.89 -11.48
CA THR A 100 20.34 1.02 -10.95
C THR A 100 20.78 -0.22 -10.17
N LEU A 101 19.92 -0.79 -9.31
CA LEU A 101 20.24 -2.01 -8.57
C LEU A 101 20.50 -3.19 -9.50
N ILE A 102 19.62 -3.43 -10.48
CA ILE A 102 19.80 -4.52 -11.46
C ILE A 102 21.06 -4.29 -12.30
N SER A 103 21.36 -3.04 -12.69
CA SER A 103 22.58 -2.71 -13.44
C SER A 103 23.87 -2.96 -12.67
N ILE A 104 23.84 -2.89 -11.33
CA ILE A 104 25.01 -3.12 -10.46
C ILE A 104 25.20 -4.61 -10.17
N PHE A 105 24.10 -5.33 -9.91
CA PHE A 105 24.14 -6.72 -9.44
C PHE A 105 23.90 -7.76 -10.54
N GLY A 106 23.54 -7.35 -11.75
CA GLY A 106 23.22 -8.27 -12.84
C GLY A 106 23.10 -7.62 -14.22
N GLU A 107 22.26 -8.22 -15.07
CA GLU A 107 22.04 -7.85 -16.46
C GLU A 107 20.61 -7.35 -16.66
N VAL A 108 20.48 -6.08 -17.00
CA VAL A 108 19.17 -5.41 -17.20
C VAL A 108 18.33 -6.06 -18.30
N THR A 109 18.97 -6.73 -19.25
CA THR A 109 18.30 -7.43 -20.35
C THR A 109 17.70 -8.78 -19.94
N ASP A 110 18.12 -9.33 -18.80
CA ASP A 110 17.63 -10.62 -18.32
C ASP A 110 16.28 -10.44 -17.60
N TYR A 111 15.22 -10.94 -18.22
CA TYR A 111 13.87 -10.91 -17.65
C TYR A 111 13.78 -11.64 -16.31
N SER A 112 14.57 -12.69 -16.08
CA SER A 112 14.50 -13.47 -14.83
C SER A 112 14.87 -12.61 -13.62
N GLN A 113 15.87 -11.75 -13.76
CA GLN A 113 16.29 -10.83 -12.70
C GLN A 113 15.19 -9.83 -12.34
N TRP A 114 14.46 -9.30 -13.33
CA TRP A 114 13.30 -8.43 -13.06
C TRP A 114 12.21 -9.14 -12.25
N VAL A 115 12.01 -10.44 -12.49
CA VAL A 115 11.05 -11.25 -11.72
C VAL A 115 11.57 -11.48 -10.31
N ASP A 116 12.85 -11.79 -10.14
CA ASP A 116 13.44 -12.06 -8.83
C ASP A 116 13.48 -10.81 -7.95
N TRP A 117 13.72 -9.63 -8.53
CA TRP A 117 13.71 -8.35 -7.82
C TRP A 117 12.30 -7.74 -7.66
N SER A 118 11.27 -8.35 -8.26
CA SER A 118 9.90 -7.85 -8.16
C SER A 118 9.35 -7.70 -6.72
N PRO A 119 9.66 -8.57 -5.74
CA PRO A 119 9.21 -8.36 -4.35
C PRO A 119 9.72 -7.04 -3.76
N LEU A 120 10.97 -6.66 -4.03
CA LEU A 120 11.51 -5.37 -3.58
C LEU A 120 10.83 -4.20 -4.28
N PHE A 121 10.57 -4.32 -5.59
CA PHE A 121 9.83 -3.30 -6.33
C PHE A 121 8.46 -3.03 -5.71
N PHE A 122 7.68 -4.08 -5.43
CA PHE A 122 6.39 -3.93 -4.75
C PHE A 122 6.54 -3.38 -3.33
N GLY A 123 7.58 -3.80 -2.59
CA GLY A 123 7.88 -3.25 -1.27
C GLY A 123 8.16 -1.76 -1.28
N MET A 124 8.91 -1.28 -2.26
CA MET A 124 9.15 0.15 -2.41
C MET A 124 7.88 0.90 -2.79
N ILE A 125 7.05 0.38 -3.71
CA ILE A 125 5.77 1.00 -4.08
C ILE A 125 4.85 1.16 -2.86
N LEU A 126 4.78 0.16 -1.99
CA LEU A 126 3.92 0.18 -0.80
C LEU A 126 4.32 1.24 0.22
N VAL A 127 5.55 1.76 0.19
CA VAL A 127 5.97 2.88 1.05
C VAL A 127 5.09 4.11 0.81
N GLY A 128 4.70 4.40 -0.44
CA GLY A 128 3.87 5.56 -0.78
C GLY A 128 2.51 5.56 -0.05
N PRO A 129 1.65 4.54 -0.28
CA PRO A 129 0.38 4.41 0.43
C PRO A 129 0.51 4.38 1.95
N PHE A 130 1.52 3.72 2.52
CA PHE A 130 1.72 3.69 3.97
C PHE A 130 2.22 5.02 4.54
N ALA A 131 3.12 5.73 3.86
CA ALA A 131 3.54 7.06 4.25
C ALA A 131 2.38 8.07 4.19
N HIS A 132 1.53 7.95 3.16
CA HIS A 132 0.30 8.75 3.05
C HIS A 132 -0.68 8.42 4.19
N ALA A 133 -0.88 7.14 4.51
CA ALA A 133 -1.71 6.73 5.63
C ALA A 133 -1.18 7.25 6.97
N GLN A 134 0.15 7.24 7.18
CA GLN A 134 0.80 7.81 8.35
C GLN A 134 0.59 9.33 8.43
N SER A 135 0.77 10.07 7.33
CA SER A 135 0.65 11.53 7.33
C SER A 135 -0.77 11.98 7.67
N ARG A 136 -1.79 11.24 7.21
CA ARG A 136 -3.21 11.48 7.47
C ARG A 136 -3.67 11.04 8.85
N SER A 137 -3.24 9.87 9.31
CA SER A 137 -3.70 9.31 10.61
C SER A 137 -2.83 9.69 11.81
N GLY A 138 -1.57 10.06 11.58
CA GLY A 138 -0.56 10.18 12.62
C GLY A 138 -0.21 8.85 13.31
N ASN A 139 -0.67 7.71 12.79
CA ASN A 139 -0.43 6.40 13.39
C ASN A 139 0.93 5.84 12.94
N VAL A 140 1.83 5.63 13.90
CA VAL A 140 3.19 5.10 13.67
C VAL A 140 3.20 3.66 13.13
N ARG A 141 2.09 2.91 13.28
CA ARG A 141 1.98 1.56 12.73
C ARG A 141 2.19 1.51 11.22
N TYR A 142 1.73 2.52 10.49
CA TYR A 142 1.93 2.59 9.03
C TYR A 142 3.40 2.78 8.66
N THR A 143 4.20 3.47 9.49
CA THR A 143 5.66 3.50 9.32
C THR A 143 6.25 2.10 9.50
N GLY A 144 5.75 1.33 10.47
CA GLY A 144 6.11 -0.06 10.66
C GLY A 144 5.82 -0.93 9.43
N TYR A 145 4.62 -0.81 8.85
CA TYR A 145 4.27 -1.54 7.62
C TYR A 145 5.11 -1.10 6.41
N ALA A 146 5.43 0.20 6.29
CA ALA A 146 6.32 0.69 5.22
C ALA A 146 7.72 0.06 5.33
N ILE A 147 8.33 0.07 6.52
CA ILE A 147 9.64 -0.54 6.74
C ILE A 147 9.57 -2.05 6.49
N LEU A 148 8.55 -2.72 7.04
CA LEU A 148 8.36 -4.15 6.87
C LEU A 148 8.21 -4.53 5.39
N SER A 149 7.47 -3.73 4.61
CA SER A 149 7.25 -3.98 3.19
C SER A 149 8.54 -3.99 2.37
N VAL A 150 9.49 -3.09 2.69
CA VAL A 150 10.80 -3.02 2.03
C VAL A 150 11.72 -4.13 2.54
N VAL A 151 11.74 -4.39 3.85
CA VAL A 151 12.58 -5.44 4.45
C VAL A 151 12.18 -6.82 3.92
N LEU A 152 10.88 -7.14 3.91
CA LEU A 152 10.38 -8.38 3.33
C LEU A 152 10.62 -8.40 1.82
N GLY A 153 10.40 -7.29 1.11
CA GLY A 153 10.67 -7.22 -0.32
C GLY A 153 12.11 -7.55 -0.66
N LEU A 154 13.07 -7.00 0.11
CA LEU A 154 14.49 -7.31 -0.03
C LEU A 154 14.79 -8.77 0.31
N PHE A 155 14.27 -9.28 1.43
CA PHE A 155 14.45 -10.68 1.83
C PHE A 155 13.96 -11.66 0.76
N PHE A 156 12.76 -11.44 0.22
CA PHE A 156 12.19 -12.29 -0.84
C PHE A 156 12.86 -12.11 -2.20
N SER A 157 13.55 -10.98 -2.43
CA SER A 157 14.32 -10.79 -3.67
C SER A 157 15.69 -11.46 -3.63
N LEU A 158 16.25 -11.66 -2.43
CA LEU A 158 17.54 -12.31 -2.23
C LEU A 158 17.44 -13.81 -1.93
N ALA A 159 16.27 -14.27 -1.50
CA ALA A 159 16.03 -15.68 -1.23
C ALA A 159 15.88 -16.46 -2.54
N GLU A 160 16.54 -17.62 -2.61
CA GLU A 160 16.44 -18.51 -3.77
C GLU A 160 15.10 -19.27 -3.74
N PHE A 161 14.28 -19.05 -4.76
CA PHE A 161 13.04 -19.78 -4.97
C PHE A 161 13.13 -20.61 -6.25
N ALA A 162 12.39 -21.72 -6.30
CA ALA A 162 12.27 -22.54 -7.51
C ALA A 162 11.71 -21.75 -8.71
N SER A 163 10.99 -20.65 -8.45
CA SER A 163 10.64 -19.66 -9.46
C SER A 163 10.53 -18.27 -8.81
N GLY A 164 11.03 -17.22 -9.47
CA GLY A 164 10.91 -15.84 -8.95
C GLY A 164 9.46 -15.39 -8.73
N ARG A 165 8.51 -15.95 -9.48
CA ARG A 165 7.07 -15.73 -9.27
C ARG A 165 6.61 -16.22 -7.90
N THR A 166 7.16 -17.33 -7.40
CA THR A 166 6.83 -17.86 -6.08
C THR A 166 7.26 -16.88 -4.99
N GLY A 167 8.44 -16.26 -5.12
CA GLY A 167 8.91 -15.23 -4.18
C GLY A 167 7.95 -14.04 -4.11
N LEU A 168 7.50 -13.54 -5.27
CA LEU A 168 6.53 -12.45 -5.34
C LEU A 168 5.18 -12.82 -4.73
N ILE A 169 4.64 -14.01 -5.02
CA ILE A 169 3.34 -14.46 -4.49
C ILE A 169 3.42 -14.56 -2.97
N LEU A 170 4.45 -15.20 -2.43
CA LEU A 170 4.64 -15.34 -0.98
C LEU A 170 4.79 -13.99 -0.30
N TYR A 171 5.56 -13.08 -0.90
CA TYR A 171 5.69 -11.70 -0.44
C TYR A 171 4.33 -10.99 -0.32
N LEU A 172 3.53 -11.01 -1.39
CA LEU A 172 2.23 -10.34 -1.42
C LEU A 172 1.24 -10.95 -0.43
N VAL A 173 1.22 -12.28 -0.30
CA VAL A 173 0.35 -12.98 0.65
C VAL A 173 0.76 -12.69 2.10
N LEU A 174 2.06 -12.67 2.41
CA LEU A 174 2.57 -12.34 3.75
C LEU A 174 2.30 -10.89 4.12
N MET A 175 2.57 -9.94 3.22
CA MET A 175 2.23 -8.53 3.44
C MET A 175 0.72 -8.34 3.61
N GLY A 176 -0.09 -9.05 2.83
CA GLY A 176 -1.53 -9.06 3.01
C GLY A 176 -1.95 -9.62 4.37
N GLY A 177 -1.31 -10.71 4.81
CA GLY A 177 -1.54 -11.37 6.10
C GLY A 177 -1.23 -10.47 7.30
N VAL A 178 -0.07 -9.80 7.27
CA VAL A 178 0.34 -8.87 8.34
C VAL A 178 -0.59 -7.66 8.43
N SER A 179 -1.18 -7.25 7.31
CA SER A 179 -2.12 -6.13 7.28
C SER A 179 -3.44 -6.39 8.01
N PHE A 180 -3.72 -7.61 8.49
CA PHE A 180 -4.91 -7.92 9.32
C PHE A 180 -4.69 -7.71 10.83
N HIS A 181 -3.47 -7.40 11.28
CA HIS A 181 -3.09 -7.25 12.70
C HIS A 181 -2.57 -5.85 13.02
#